data_AF-A0A9P3BS63-F1
#
_entry.id   AF-A0A9P3BS63-F1
#
_cell.length_a   1.000
_cell.length_b   1.000
_cell.length_c   1.000
_cell.angle_alpha   90.00
_cell.angle_beta   90.00
_cell.angle_gamma   90.00
#
_symmetry.space_group_name_H-M   'P 1'
#
loop_
_entity.id
_entity.type
_entity.pdbx_description
1 polymer ?
#
loop_
_entity_poly.entity_id
_entity_poly.type
_entity_poly.pdbx_seq_one_letter_code
_entity_poly.pdbx_strand_id
1 'polypeptide(L)'
;MQEARPVRLLFLPPEKRLRPINFKSVEDRALALHEHIFAQPQERFANQPWELVKAIETFAQNKHMMIFKENKLTLARQQLQGLQPPPKTIIEFGTLSAQVARDLIRLAGLEDLVRVLEGPAAESLKKLHIEGKVKPRAVDMAFFDHWEKFYLPDLQLCEDLNLFHTGSLVIADNTDFPGAPDYPAYVKAGGRGGKGTVRYDSQSLEAVAEEGHPSDAARFQALKSLPQQDDCPNPIHHVHQIPPPHTYTSRLTNSKHRAVFSLIIINKAGGLIYQREFQPGLRKLSTNDYLVLAGTFHGVHAITRSITPKIPISAPLPTTPASSSNVALSSPSGTSTPTPAASAYSLPNPGVPVTGLESLETDKFRLTCFQTLTGTKFLLFTDPLMANIDAVMKKIYELYSDYVMKNPFYQLEMPVRCEAFDRHLGGWLRRT
;
A
#
# COMPACT_ATOMS: atom_id res chain seq x y z
N MET A 1 -41.64 -12.17 17.50
CA MET A 1 -40.82 -12.38 16.28
C MET A 1 -39.45 -11.80 16.56
N GLN A 2 -38.40 -12.61 16.63
CA GLN A 2 -37.04 -12.13 16.87
C GLN A 2 -36.60 -11.38 15.60
N GLU A 3 -36.27 -10.08 15.72
CA GLU A 3 -35.75 -9.31 14.59
C GLU A 3 -34.56 -10.03 13.96
N ALA A 4 -34.56 -10.14 12.62
CA ALA A 4 -33.47 -10.75 11.88
C ALA A 4 -32.17 -9.96 12.16
N ARG A 5 -31.21 -10.59 12.85
CA ARG A 5 -29.95 -9.94 13.22
C ARG A 5 -29.12 -9.58 11.98
N PRO A 6 -28.75 -8.32 11.77
CA PRO A 6 -27.92 -7.89 10.65
C PRO A 6 -26.55 -8.61 10.65
N VAL A 7 -25.85 -8.57 9.51
CA VAL A 7 -24.45 -9.02 9.45
C VAL A 7 -23.62 -8.07 10.31
N ARG A 8 -22.90 -8.61 11.27
CA ARG A 8 -22.06 -7.82 12.18
C ARG A 8 -20.71 -7.60 11.53
N LEU A 9 -20.27 -6.36 11.50
CA LEU A 9 -19.02 -5.95 10.89
C LEU A 9 -18.14 -5.29 11.94
N LEU A 10 -17.00 -5.92 12.23
CA LEU A 10 -16.10 -5.51 13.29
C LEU A 10 -14.81 -4.91 12.71
N PHE A 11 -14.52 -3.70 13.16
CA PHE A 11 -13.28 -3.00 12.83
C PHE A 11 -12.29 -3.18 13.97
N LEU A 12 -11.13 -3.77 13.64
CA LEU A 12 -10.05 -3.95 14.60
C LEU A 12 -9.13 -2.72 14.62
N PRO A 13 -8.57 -2.38 15.81
CA PRO A 13 -7.79 -1.16 15.99
C PRO A 13 -6.48 -1.22 15.18
N PRO A 14 -5.97 -0.08 14.71
CA PRO A 14 -4.72 -0.03 13.97
C PRO A 14 -3.53 -0.27 14.90
N GLU A 15 -2.49 -0.92 14.36
CA GLU A 15 -1.23 -1.11 15.07
C GLU A 15 -0.10 -0.27 14.47
N LYS A 16 0.88 0.09 15.31
CA LYS A 16 2.08 0.81 14.86
C LYS A 16 2.84 -0.03 13.82
N ARG A 17 2.81 0.43 12.58
CA ARG A 17 3.55 -0.19 11.47
C ARG A 17 5.03 0.19 11.55
N LEU A 18 5.86 -0.74 11.98
CA LEU A 18 7.32 -0.61 11.91
C LEU A 18 7.83 -1.14 10.57
N ARG A 19 8.96 -0.61 10.09
CA ARG A 19 9.60 -1.13 8.88
C ARG A 19 10.27 -2.46 9.20
N PRO A 20 9.96 -3.54 8.45
CA PRO A 20 10.64 -4.81 8.61
C PRO A 20 12.15 -4.66 8.40
N ILE A 21 12.93 -5.28 9.27
CA ILE A 21 14.39 -5.16 9.27
C ILE A 21 14.96 -6.16 8.25
N ASN A 22 15.83 -5.68 7.35
CA ASN A 22 16.61 -6.50 6.41
C ASN A 22 15.81 -7.29 5.36
N PHE A 23 14.65 -6.79 4.92
CA PHE A 23 13.87 -7.42 3.84
C PHE A 23 13.62 -6.45 2.68
N LYS A 24 13.72 -6.95 1.44
CA LYS A 24 13.51 -6.14 0.22
C LYS A 24 12.10 -6.32 -0.37
N SER A 25 11.44 -7.44 -0.09
CA SER A 25 10.11 -7.80 -0.64
C SER A 25 9.20 -8.49 0.40
N VAL A 26 7.94 -8.78 0.04
CA VAL A 26 7.01 -9.57 0.88
C VAL A 26 7.44 -11.04 0.88
N GLU A 27 7.92 -11.50 -0.26
CA GLU A 27 8.41 -12.85 -0.51
C GLU A 27 9.64 -13.15 0.33
N ASP A 28 10.58 -12.19 0.45
CA ASP A 28 11.76 -12.30 1.31
C ASP A 28 11.37 -12.49 2.78
N ARG A 29 10.32 -11.78 3.24
CA ARG A 29 9.81 -11.89 4.61
C ARG A 29 9.22 -13.27 4.86
N ALA A 30 8.41 -13.75 3.92
CA ALA A 30 7.78 -15.06 4.02
C ALA A 30 8.83 -16.18 4.00
N LEU A 31 9.83 -16.07 3.11
CA LEU A 31 10.91 -17.05 3.02
C LEU A 31 11.77 -17.06 4.28
N ALA A 32 12.15 -15.89 4.80
CA ALA A 32 12.95 -15.82 6.02
C ALA A 32 12.21 -16.32 7.27
N LEU A 33 10.89 -16.10 7.35
CA LEU A 33 10.06 -16.71 8.39
C LEU A 33 10.06 -18.23 8.23
N HIS A 34 9.84 -18.73 7.01
CA HIS A 34 9.87 -20.15 6.72
C HIS A 34 11.21 -20.77 7.14
N GLU A 35 12.34 -20.22 6.68
CA GLU A 35 13.68 -20.70 7.07
C GLU A 35 13.88 -20.69 8.59
N HIS A 36 13.42 -19.64 9.29
CA HIS A 36 13.55 -19.56 10.74
C HIS A 36 12.75 -20.64 11.49
N ILE A 37 11.53 -20.94 11.03
CA ILE A 37 10.69 -21.98 11.63
C ILE A 37 11.27 -23.36 11.34
N PHE A 38 11.63 -23.63 10.08
CA PHE A 38 12.12 -24.95 9.66
C PHE A 38 13.57 -25.24 10.06
N ALA A 39 14.32 -24.24 10.54
CA ALA A 39 15.62 -24.45 11.19
C ALA A 39 15.50 -25.02 12.63
N GLN A 40 14.30 -24.98 13.23
CA GLN A 40 14.04 -25.55 14.55
C GLN A 40 13.50 -26.99 14.43
N PRO A 41 13.58 -27.81 15.50
CA PRO A 41 13.01 -29.16 15.49
C PRO A 41 11.51 -29.13 15.17
N GLN A 42 11.09 -29.85 14.13
CA GLN A 42 9.71 -29.80 13.64
C GLN A 42 8.72 -30.42 14.63
N GLU A 43 9.18 -31.33 15.50
CA GLU A 43 8.40 -31.96 16.56
C GLU A 43 7.85 -30.94 17.56
N ARG A 44 8.51 -29.77 17.68
CA ARG A 44 8.03 -28.66 18.51
C ARG A 44 6.69 -28.10 18.02
N PHE A 45 6.47 -28.11 16.71
CA PHE A 45 5.34 -27.45 16.06
C PHE A 45 4.31 -28.44 15.51
N ALA A 46 4.71 -29.70 15.30
CA ALA A 46 3.87 -30.77 14.82
C ALA A 46 2.58 -30.88 15.66
N ASN A 47 1.43 -30.58 15.04
CA ASN A 47 0.11 -30.57 15.70
C ASN A 47 0.00 -29.59 16.90
N GLN A 48 0.88 -28.59 16.98
CA GLN A 48 0.94 -27.60 18.05
C GLN A 48 0.79 -26.18 17.46
N PRO A 49 -0.41 -25.79 16.96
CA PRO A 49 -0.62 -24.52 16.26
C PRO A 49 -0.26 -23.30 17.11
N TRP A 50 -0.51 -23.34 18.42
CA TRP A 50 -0.23 -22.21 19.31
C TRP A 50 1.27 -22.03 19.59
N GLU A 51 2.04 -23.11 19.65
CA GLU A 51 3.50 -23.01 19.76
C GLU A 51 4.11 -22.45 18.47
N LEU A 52 3.53 -22.82 17.31
CA LEU A 52 3.92 -22.24 16.04
C LEU A 52 3.59 -20.74 15.97
N VAL A 53 2.38 -20.32 16.39
CA VAL A 53 1.98 -18.91 16.44
C VAL A 53 2.92 -18.10 17.34
N LYS A 54 3.26 -18.60 18.54
CA LYS A 54 4.23 -17.94 19.43
C LYS A 54 5.61 -17.79 18.80
N ALA A 55 6.07 -18.80 18.06
CA ALA A 55 7.35 -18.74 17.36
C ALA A 55 7.33 -17.73 16.21
N ILE A 56 6.23 -17.69 15.43
CA ILE A 56 6.00 -16.68 14.39
C ILE A 56 5.99 -15.27 15.01
N GLU A 57 5.28 -15.08 16.12
CA GLU A 57 5.22 -13.80 16.81
C GLU A 57 6.58 -13.34 17.32
N THR A 58 7.34 -14.23 17.96
CA THR A 58 8.70 -13.93 18.42
C THR A 58 9.60 -13.49 17.26
N PHE A 59 9.55 -14.19 16.13
CA PHE A 59 10.30 -13.81 14.94
C PHE A 59 9.84 -12.46 14.38
N ALA A 60 8.52 -12.27 14.25
CA ALA A 60 7.93 -11.07 13.71
C ALA A 60 8.27 -9.83 14.55
N GLN A 61 8.22 -9.94 15.87
CA GLN A 61 8.62 -8.89 16.81
C GLN A 61 10.09 -8.49 16.59
N ASN A 62 11.00 -9.46 16.55
CA ASN A 62 12.44 -9.23 16.33
C ASN A 62 12.75 -8.61 14.96
N LYS A 63 11.92 -8.89 13.95
CA LYS A 63 12.11 -8.42 12.58
C LYS A 63 11.20 -7.26 12.19
N HIS A 64 10.42 -6.71 13.12
CA HIS A 64 9.42 -5.67 12.86
C HIS A 64 8.45 -6.04 11.73
N MET A 65 8.07 -7.32 11.63
CA MET A 65 7.08 -7.77 10.66
C MET A 65 5.67 -7.47 11.17
N MET A 66 4.79 -7.09 10.23
CA MET A 66 3.37 -6.94 10.52
C MET A 66 2.73 -8.33 10.56
N ILE A 67 2.10 -8.66 11.68
CA ILE A 67 1.31 -9.88 11.87
C ILE A 67 0.03 -9.54 12.64
N PHE A 68 -0.93 -10.44 12.63
CA PHE A 68 -2.13 -10.35 13.47
C PHE A 68 -1.78 -10.75 14.92
N LYS A 69 -1.55 -9.75 15.79
CA LYS A 69 -1.01 -9.96 17.15
C LYS A 69 -2.05 -10.47 18.15
N GLU A 70 -1.56 -10.96 19.28
CA GLU A 70 -2.34 -11.57 20.37
C GLU A 70 -3.56 -10.73 20.81
N ASN A 71 -3.42 -9.40 20.90
CA ASN A 71 -4.53 -8.52 21.30
C ASN A 71 -5.70 -8.59 20.31
N LYS A 72 -5.41 -8.53 19.00
CA LYS A 72 -6.43 -8.65 17.96
C LYS A 72 -6.95 -10.07 17.85
N LEU A 73 -6.07 -11.06 18.02
CA LEU A 73 -6.40 -12.48 18.03
C LEU A 73 -7.40 -12.81 19.13
N THR A 74 -7.20 -12.25 20.32
CA THR A 74 -8.11 -12.41 21.47
C THR A 74 -9.48 -11.82 21.19
N LEU A 75 -9.54 -10.60 20.63
CA LEU A 75 -10.79 -9.96 20.24
C LEU A 75 -11.54 -10.76 19.16
N ALA A 76 -10.84 -11.17 18.09
CA ALA A 76 -11.43 -11.97 17.02
C ALA A 76 -11.95 -13.32 17.55
N ARG A 77 -11.19 -13.97 18.43
CA ARG A 77 -11.59 -15.23 19.07
C ARG A 77 -12.82 -15.07 19.95
N GLN A 78 -12.91 -14.01 20.75
CA GLN A 78 -14.09 -13.73 21.57
C GLN A 78 -15.35 -13.59 20.72
N GLN A 79 -15.23 -12.94 19.56
CA GLN A 79 -16.35 -12.73 18.64
C GLN A 79 -16.76 -14.02 17.93
N LEU A 80 -15.79 -14.83 17.52
CA LEU A 80 -16.02 -16.17 16.95
C LEU A 80 -16.70 -17.12 17.94
N GLN A 81 -16.26 -17.12 19.21
CA GLN A 81 -16.88 -17.93 20.26
C GLN A 81 -18.32 -17.49 20.58
N GLY A 82 -18.66 -16.23 20.30
CA GLY A 82 -20.02 -15.71 20.46
C GLY A 82 -20.99 -16.08 19.33
N LEU A 83 -20.54 -16.74 18.26
CA LEU A 83 -21.40 -17.18 17.17
C LEU A 83 -22.15 -18.47 17.53
N GLN A 84 -23.46 -18.44 17.27
CA GLN A 84 -24.40 -19.54 17.53
C GLN A 84 -25.24 -19.75 16.26
N PRO A 85 -25.13 -20.89 15.56
CA PRO A 85 -24.23 -22.03 15.84
C PRO A 85 -22.74 -21.69 15.61
N PRO A 86 -21.80 -22.55 16.07
CA PRO A 86 -20.38 -22.40 15.76
C PRO A 86 -20.15 -22.31 14.24
N PRO A 87 -19.28 -21.40 13.79
CA PRO A 87 -19.05 -21.17 12.36
C PRO A 87 -18.46 -22.42 11.71
N LYS A 88 -18.97 -22.79 10.54
CA LYS A 88 -18.51 -23.93 9.74
C LYS A 88 -17.69 -23.47 8.54
N THR A 89 -18.06 -22.34 7.94
CA THR A 89 -17.41 -21.80 6.76
C THR A 89 -16.81 -20.44 7.08
N ILE A 90 -15.48 -20.39 7.03
CA ILE A 90 -14.69 -19.17 7.21
C ILE A 90 -13.95 -18.90 5.91
N ILE A 91 -13.98 -17.65 5.44
CA ILE A 91 -13.17 -17.20 4.31
C ILE A 91 -12.23 -16.10 4.77
N GLU A 92 -11.01 -16.12 4.23
CA GLU A 92 -9.98 -15.10 4.47
C GLU A 92 -9.50 -14.55 3.14
N PHE A 93 -9.36 -13.22 3.07
CA PHE A 93 -8.68 -12.54 1.99
C PHE A 93 -7.32 -12.04 2.49
N GLY A 94 -6.23 -12.62 1.96
CA GLY A 94 -4.86 -12.35 2.42
C GLY A 94 -3.85 -12.18 1.29
N THR A 95 -2.72 -11.52 1.57
CA THR A 95 -1.60 -11.30 0.63
C THR A 95 -0.35 -12.07 1.05
N LEU A 96 -0.49 -13.38 1.21
CA LEU A 96 0.52 -14.28 1.76
C LEU A 96 1.21 -15.08 0.65
N SER A 97 2.43 -15.55 0.88
CA SER A 97 3.02 -16.61 0.04
C SER A 97 2.24 -17.91 0.25
N ALA A 98 1.52 -18.34 -0.78
CA ALA A 98 0.65 -19.51 -0.71
C ALA A 98 1.42 -20.78 -0.33
N GLN A 99 2.65 -20.93 -0.82
CA GLN A 99 3.50 -22.07 -0.50
C GLN A 99 3.90 -22.08 0.98
N VAL A 100 4.44 -20.97 1.48
CA VAL A 100 4.85 -20.85 2.90
C VAL A 100 3.65 -21.06 3.83
N ALA A 101 2.50 -20.50 3.51
CA ALA A 101 1.28 -20.69 4.29
C ALA A 101 0.89 -22.18 4.37
N ARG A 102 0.89 -22.90 3.24
CA ARG A 102 0.57 -24.34 3.20
C ARG A 102 1.54 -25.16 4.05
N ASP A 103 2.83 -24.85 4.01
CA ASP A 103 3.84 -25.60 4.76
C ASP A 103 3.70 -25.36 6.27
N LEU A 104 3.42 -24.13 6.70
CA LEU A 104 3.13 -23.81 8.10
C LEU A 104 1.82 -24.43 8.60
N ILE A 105 0.77 -24.43 7.76
CA ILE A 105 -0.51 -25.09 8.06
C ILE A 105 -0.33 -26.60 8.23
N ARG A 106 0.46 -27.23 7.34
CA ARG A 106 0.78 -28.66 7.43
C ARG A 106 1.56 -28.96 8.72
N LEU A 107 2.55 -28.15 9.03
CA LEU A 107 3.33 -28.30 10.27
C LEU A 107 2.43 -28.19 11.52
N ALA A 108 1.44 -27.31 11.49
CA ALA A 108 0.45 -27.18 12.56
C ALA A 108 -0.60 -28.31 12.62
N GLY A 109 -0.62 -29.23 11.66
CA GLY A 109 -1.61 -30.31 11.58
C GLY A 109 -3.01 -29.85 11.18
N LEU A 110 -3.11 -28.75 10.42
CA LEU A 110 -4.39 -28.10 10.06
C LEU A 110 -4.76 -28.27 8.58
N GLU A 111 -4.06 -29.12 7.83
CA GLU A 111 -4.26 -29.30 6.38
C GLU A 111 -5.67 -29.80 5.98
N ASP A 112 -6.33 -30.55 6.85
CA ASP A 112 -7.69 -31.03 6.61
C ASP A 112 -8.77 -29.96 6.85
N LEU A 113 -8.42 -28.91 7.60
CA LEU A 113 -9.33 -27.82 7.97
C LEU A 113 -9.12 -26.57 7.10
N VAL A 114 -7.87 -26.25 6.76
CA VAL A 114 -7.51 -25.00 6.09
C VAL A 114 -7.07 -25.27 4.65
N ARG A 115 -7.81 -24.72 3.69
CA ARG A 115 -7.49 -24.81 2.26
C ARG A 115 -7.03 -23.46 1.72
N VAL A 116 -5.75 -23.39 1.32
CA VAL A 116 -5.17 -22.19 0.71
C VAL A 116 -5.38 -22.19 -0.81
N LEU A 117 -6.02 -21.15 -1.34
CA LEU A 117 -6.19 -20.93 -2.78
C LEU A 117 -5.29 -19.80 -3.25
N GLU A 118 -4.47 -20.09 -4.26
CA GLU A 118 -3.58 -19.11 -4.86
C GLU A 118 -4.22 -18.48 -6.09
N GLY A 119 -4.14 -17.14 -6.18
CA GLY A 119 -4.65 -16.36 -7.30
C GLY A 119 -5.45 -15.13 -6.83
N PRO A 120 -5.96 -14.32 -7.77
CA PRO A 120 -6.80 -13.18 -7.44
C PRO A 120 -8.03 -13.61 -6.61
N ALA A 121 -8.21 -12.99 -5.45
CA ALA A 121 -9.29 -13.30 -4.50
C ALA A 121 -10.67 -13.37 -5.17
N ALA A 122 -11.01 -12.35 -5.95
CA ALA A 122 -12.30 -12.25 -6.64
C ALA A 122 -12.57 -13.43 -7.59
N GLU A 123 -11.57 -13.84 -8.37
CA GLU A 123 -11.71 -14.93 -9.33
C GLU A 123 -11.77 -16.30 -8.64
N SER A 124 -10.96 -16.48 -7.59
CA SER A 124 -10.99 -17.69 -6.75
C SER A 124 -12.35 -17.88 -6.08
N LEU A 125 -12.94 -16.80 -5.54
CA LEU A 125 -14.24 -16.86 -4.87
C LEU A 125 -15.38 -17.15 -5.85
N LYS A 126 -15.41 -16.49 -7.02
CA LYS A 126 -16.38 -16.79 -8.08
C LYS A 126 -16.29 -18.26 -8.52
N LYS A 127 -15.07 -18.77 -8.71
CA LYS A 127 -14.85 -20.17 -9.08
C LYS A 127 -15.42 -21.13 -8.04
N LEU A 128 -15.15 -20.90 -6.75
CA LEU A 128 -15.71 -21.71 -5.66
C LEU A 128 -17.24 -21.68 -5.63
N HIS A 129 -17.84 -20.54 -5.92
CA HIS A 129 -19.28 -20.37 -5.98
C HIS A 129 -19.90 -21.14 -7.15
N ILE A 130 -19.34 -21.01 -8.35
CA ILE A 130 -19.77 -21.72 -9.57
C ILE A 130 -19.64 -23.24 -9.38
N GLU A 131 -18.56 -23.70 -8.76
CA GLU A 131 -18.33 -25.12 -8.46
C GLU A 131 -19.23 -25.64 -7.32
N GLY A 132 -20.07 -24.80 -6.71
CA GLY A 132 -20.97 -25.17 -5.62
C GLY A 132 -20.27 -25.50 -4.29
N LYS A 133 -18.97 -25.21 -4.19
CA LYS A 133 -18.16 -25.41 -2.98
C LYS A 133 -18.46 -24.34 -1.91
N VAL A 134 -18.78 -23.13 -2.34
CA VAL A 134 -19.31 -22.07 -1.48
C VAL A 134 -20.70 -21.69 -1.96
N LYS A 135 -21.72 -22.17 -1.24
CA LYS A 135 -23.12 -21.93 -1.58
C LYS A 135 -23.55 -20.52 -1.17
N PRO A 136 -24.59 -19.94 -1.78
CA PRO A 136 -25.24 -18.76 -1.24
C PRO A 136 -25.61 -18.96 0.23
N ARG A 137 -25.46 -17.91 1.04
CA ARG A 137 -25.82 -17.87 2.47
C ARG A 137 -25.07 -18.91 3.33
N ALA A 138 -23.89 -19.37 2.89
CA ALA A 138 -23.13 -20.40 3.58
C ALA A 138 -21.94 -19.85 4.38
N VAL A 139 -21.55 -18.58 4.20
CA VAL A 139 -20.37 -18.01 4.87
C VAL A 139 -20.78 -17.49 6.25
N ASP A 140 -20.27 -18.15 7.30
CA ASP A 140 -20.52 -17.78 8.69
C ASP A 140 -19.61 -16.62 9.13
N MET A 141 -18.35 -16.64 8.66
CA MET A 141 -17.37 -15.60 8.97
C MET A 141 -16.50 -15.25 7.76
N ALA A 142 -16.25 -13.95 7.53
CA ALA A 142 -15.24 -13.47 6.60
C ALA A 142 -14.21 -12.59 7.32
N PHE A 143 -12.93 -12.81 7.00
CA PHE A 143 -11.81 -12.02 7.51
C PHE A 143 -11.13 -11.25 6.37
N PHE A 144 -11.03 -9.94 6.52
CA PHE A 144 -10.36 -9.03 5.59
C PHE A 144 -9.07 -8.52 6.22
N ASP A 145 -7.93 -8.98 5.71
CA ASP A 145 -6.58 -8.61 6.19
C ASP A 145 -5.58 -8.49 5.03
N HIS A 146 -6.05 -7.97 3.90
CA HIS A 146 -5.23 -7.76 2.70
C HIS A 146 -5.11 -6.27 2.34
N TRP A 147 -4.88 -5.96 1.07
CA TRP A 147 -4.76 -4.58 0.61
C TRP A 147 -6.11 -3.85 0.74
N GLU A 148 -6.15 -2.86 1.62
CA GLU A 148 -7.28 -2.00 1.98
C GLU A 148 -8.15 -1.57 0.76
N LYS A 149 -7.52 -1.23 -0.37
CA LYS A 149 -8.22 -0.86 -1.63
C LYS A 149 -9.18 -1.91 -2.17
N PHE A 150 -9.01 -3.18 -1.81
CA PHE A 150 -9.85 -4.29 -2.26
C PHE A 150 -10.94 -4.67 -1.27
N TYR A 151 -10.97 -4.09 -0.06
CA TYR A 151 -11.98 -4.43 0.95
C TYR A 151 -13.40 -4.19 0.42
N LEU A 152 -13.65 -3.02 -0.19
CA LEU A 152 -14.95 -2.69 -0.74
C LEU A 152 -15.32 -3.54 -1.97
N PRO A 153 -14.48 -3.66 -3.01
CA PRO A 153 -14.74 -4.55 -4.14
C PRO A 153 -15.03 -6.00 -3.73
N ASP A 154 -14.27 -6.55 -2.77
CA ASP A 154 -14.45 -7.93 -2.34
C ASP A 154 -15.71 -8.11 -1.48
N LEU A 155 -16.07 -7.13 -0.64
CA LEU A 155 -17.35 -7.12 0.06
C LEU A 155 -18.51 -7.08 -0.91
N GLN A 156 -18.46 -6.20 -1.91
CA GLN A 156 -19.48 -6.10 -2.95
C GLN A 156 -19.61 -7.39 -3.74
N LEU A 157 -18.49 -8.08 -4.01
CA LEU A 157 -18.53 -9.40 -4.64
C LEU A 157 -19.22 -10.44 -3.74
N CYS A 158 -18.94 -10.43 -2.44
CA CYS A 158 -19.61 -11.32 -1.48
C CYS A 158 -21.12 -11.06 -1.40
N GLU A 159 -21.54 -9.80 -1.52
CA GLU A 159 -22.95 -9.42 -1.64
C GLU A 159 -23.56 -9.93 -2.95
N ASP A 160 -22.86 -9.77 -4.08
CA ASP A 160 -23.33 -10.18 -5.42
C ASP A 160 -23.50 -11.69 -5.56
N LEU A 161 -22.63 -12.45 -4.91
CA LEU A 161 -22.73 -13.90 -4.81
C LEU A 161 -23.66 -14.36 -3.68
N ASN A 162 -24.27 -13.42 -2.95
CA ASN A 162 -25.19 -13.65 -1.82
C ASN A 162 -24.60 -14.63 -0.79
N LEU A 163 -23.33 -14.43 -0.41
CA LEU A 163 -22.59 -15.40 0.41
C LEU A 163 -22.97 -15.34 1.89
N PHE A 164 -23.37 -14.17 2.38
CA PHE A 164 -23.69 -13.95 3.78
C PHE A 164 -25.14 -14.27 4.12
N HIS A 165 -25.37 -14.64 5.38
CA HIS A 165 -26.70 -14.78 5.96
C HIS A 165 -26.85 -13.89 7.19
N THR A 166 -28.08 -13.78 7.67
CA THR A 166 -28.41 -13.16 8.95
C THR A 166 -27.60 -13.82 10.06
N GLY A 167 -26.82 -13.05 10.80
CA GLY A 167 -25.89 -13.55 11.83
C GLY A 167 -24.46 -13.83 11.37
N SER A 168 -24.14 -13.72 10.07
CA SER A 168 -22.74 -13.78 9.62
C SER A 168 -21.89 -12.69 10.29
N LEU A 169 -20.61 -12.97 10.48
CA LEU A 169 -19.63 -12.06 11.05
C LEU A 169 -18.60 -11.67 10.00
N VAL A 170 -18.33 -10.38 9.89
CA VAL A 170 -17.22 -9.87 9.07
C VAL A 170 -16.26 -9.17 10.01
N ILE A 171 -14.99 -9.56 9.99
CA ILE A 171 -13.92 -8.90 10.74
C ILE A 171 -12.97 -8.29 9.70
N ALA A 172 -12.68 -7.00 9.86
CA ALA A 172 -11.79 -6.26 8.98
C ALA A 172 -10.65 -5.66 9.80
N ASP A 173 -9.41 -6.00 9.44
CA ASP A 173 -8.23 -5.44 10.10
C ASP A 173 -7.80 -4.09 9.50
N ASN A 174 -7.24 -3.23 10.33
CA ASN A 174 -6.64 -1.93 9.98
C ASN A 174 -7.55 -1.01 9.14
N THR A 175 -8.84 -0.94 9.44
CA THR A 175 -9.75 -0.03 8.72
C THR A 175 -9.58 1.43 9.10
N ASP A 176 -8.87 1.72 10.20
CA ASP A 176 -8.68 3.07 10.73
C ASP A 176 -7.26 3.59 10.44
N PHE A 177 -7.18 4.45 9.42
CA PHE A 177 -6.08 5.32 8.93
C PHE A 177 -4.68 4.70 8.62
N PRO A 178 -4.21 4.74 7.35
CA PRO A 178 -4.90 5.27 6.16
C PRO A 178 -6.12 4.42 5.76
N GLY A 179 -6.12 3.14 6.13
CA GLY A 179 -7.29 2.26 6.16
C GLY A 179 -8.04 2.15 4.83
N ALA A 180 -9.26 1.62 4.90
CA ALA A 180 -10.13 1.44 3.74
C ALA A 180 -11.32 2.41 3.80
N PRO A 181 -11.21 3.74 3.66
CA PRO A 181 -12.26 4.70 4.03
C PRO A 181 -13.61 4.51 3.30
N ASP A 182 -13.59 4.02 2.07
CA ASP A 182 -14.80 3.73 1.29
C ASP A 182 -15.57 2.53 1.85
N TYR A 183 -14.87 1.60 2.49
CA TYR A 183 -15.44 0.39 3.07
C TYR A 183 -16.36 0.66 4.29
N PRO A 184 -15.94 1.32 5.39
CA PRO A 184 -16.82 1.65 6.50
C PRO A 184 -17.86 2.68 6.08
N ALA A 185 -17.59 3.58 5.12
CA ALA A 185 -18.60 4.50 4.59
C ALA A 185 -19.74 3.74 3.89
N TYR A 186 -19.40 2.76 3.05
CA TYR A 186 -20.35 1.88 2.39
C TYR A 186 -21.17 1.02 3.36
N VAL A 187 -20.49 0.41 4.35
CA VAL A 187 -21.15 -0.41 5.38
C VAL A 187 -22.11 0.44 6.22
N LYS A 188 -21.70 1.64 6.66
CA LYS A 188 -22.55 2.57 7.42
C LYS A 188 -23.74 3.09 6.60
N ALA A 189 -23.62 3.18 5.28
CA ALA A 189 -24.72 3.52 4.39
C ALA A 189 -25.73 2.36 4.19
N GLY A 190 -25.49 1.19 4.80
CA GLY A 190 -26.37 0.03 4.76
C GLY A 190 -26.09 -0.93 3.59
N GLY A 191 -24.93 -0.81 2.94
CA GLY A 191 -24.55 -1.62 1.77
C GLY A 191 -25.38 -1.32 0.53
N ARG A 192 -25.54 -2.31 -0.36
CA ARG A 192 -26.24 -2.15 -1.67
C ARG A 192 -27.76 -1.91 -1.56
N GLY A 193 -28.38 -2.17 -0.42
CA GLY A 193 -29.80 -1.86 -0.16
C GLY A 193 -30.85 -2.58 -1.03
N GLY A 194 -30.47 -3.58 -1.85
CA GLY A 194 -31.36 -4.31 -2.75
C GLY A 194 -32.22 -5.39 -2.08
N LYS A 195 -33.34 -5.81 -2.70
CA LYS A 195 -34.14 -6.96 -2.24
C LYS A 195 -33.26 -8.22 -2.20
N GLY A 196 -33.11 -8.82 -1.01
CA GLY A 196 -32.27 -10.01 -0.79
C GLY A 196 -30.88 -9.72 -0.22
N THR A 197 -30.47 -8.46 -0.11
CA THR A 197 -29.22 -8.06 0.57
C THR A 197 -29.39 -8.06 2.10
N VAL A 198 -28.31 -8.37 2.80
CA VAL A 198 -28.22 -8.30 4.26
C VAL A 198 -27.95 -6.85 4.69
N ARG A 199 -28.61 -6.39 5.75
CA ARG A 199 -28.23 -5.13 6.41
C ARG A 199 -26.99 -5.37 7.26
N TYR A 200 -26.12 -4.37 7.34
CA TYR A 200 -24.94 -4.41 8.20
C TYR A 200 -25.17 -3.65 9.51
N ASP A 201 -24.60 -4.16 10.58
CA ASP A 201 -24.40 -3.47 11.85
C ASP A 201 -22.90 -3.43 12.13
N SER A 202 -22.34 -2.24 12.31
CA SER A 202 -20.90 -2.04 12.38
C SER A 202 -20.45 -1.58 13.75
N GLN A 203 -19.42 -2.21 14.31
CA GLN A 203 -18.84 -1.87 15.60
C GLN A 203 -17.31 -1.76 15.49
N SER A 204 -16.75 -0.63 15.94
CA SER A 204 -15.30 -0.47 16.12
C SER A 204 -14.90 -0.92 17.52
N LEU A 205 -13.82 -1.71 17.62
CA LEU A 205 -13.26 -2.13 18.89
C LEU A 205 -12.02 -1.29 19.22
N GLU A 206 -11.99 -0.70 20.40
CA GLU A 206 -10.81 0.01 20.92
C GLU A 206 -9.89 -0.98 21.64
N ALA A 207 -8.58 -0.93 21.37
CA ALA A 207 -7.62 -1.69 22.16
C ALA A 207 -7.51 -1.08 23.56
N VAL A 208 -7.71 -1.89 24.60
CA VAL A 208 -7.36 -1.50 25.97
C VAL A 208 -5.84 -1.37 26.01
N ALA A 209 -5.33 -0.16 26.27
CA ALA A 209 -3.91 0.04 26.50
C ALA A 209 -3.55 -0.65 27.82
N GLU A 210 -2.87 -1.81 27.75
CA GLU A 210 -2.28 -2.40 28.94
C GLU A 210 -1.15 -1.51 29.44
N GLU A 211 -1.26 -1.08 30.70
CA GLU A 211 -0.14 -0.54 31.48
C GLU A 211 0.99 -1.58 31.53
N GLY A 212 2.23 -1.08 31.42
CA GLY A 212 3.39 -1.86 31.03
C GLY A 212 3.73 -3.09 31.89
N HIS A 213 4.21 -4.13 31.21
CA HIS A 213 4.89 -5.25 31.86
C HIS A 213 6.30 -4.84 32.36
N PRO A 214 6.80 -5.45 33.47
CA PRO A 214 7.88 -4.88 34.30
C PRO A 214 9.31 -5.19 33.82
N SER A 215 9.53 -5.50 32.54
CA SER A 215 10.86 -5.87 32.03
C SER A 215 11.75 -4.68 31.64
N ASP A 216 11.16 -3.51 31.40
CA ASP A 216 11.89 -2.34 30.87
C ASP A 216 12.39 -1.37 31.95
N ALA A 217 11.76 -1.38 33.14
CA ALA A 217 12.19 -0.55 34.27
C ALA A 217 13.56 -1.00 34.84
N ALA A 218 13.84 -2.31 34.82
CA ALA A 218 15.09 -2.87 35.34
C ALA A 218 16.32 -2.52 34.47
N ARG A 219 16.15 -2.23 33.17
CA ARG A 219 17.26 -1.87 32.27
C ARG A 219 17.73 -0.42 32.41
N PHE A 220 16.86 0.49 32.85
CA PHE A 220 17.21 1.90 33.04
C PHE A 220 17.91 2.20 34.37
N GLN A 221 17.83 1.28 35.34
CA GLN A 221 18.45 1.46 36.66
C GLN A 221 19.91 0.99 36.71
N ALA A 222 20.32 0.11 35.79
CA ALA A 222 21.70 -0.40 35.71
C ALA A 222 22.68 0.49 34.90
N LEU A 223 22.19 1.54 34.23
CA LEU A 223 23.01 2.49 33.46
C LEU A 223 23.36 3.79 34.22
N LYS A 224 22.91 3.92 35.47
CA LYS A 224 23.17 5.10 36.33
C LYS A 224 24.29 4.89 37.37
N SER A 225 24.99 3.76 37.39
CA SER A 225 25.99 3.41 38.40
C SER A 225 27.42 3.30 37.87
N LEU A 226 27.90 4.31 37.13
CA LEU A 226 29.33 4.49 36.85
C LEU A 226 29.77 5.90 37.26
N PRO A 227 30.89 6.07 37.98
CA PRO A 227 31.27 7.34 38.60
C PRO A 227 31.87 8.32 37.60
N GLN A 228 31.48 9.60 37.69
CA GLN A 228 32.14 10.71 37.01
C GLN A 228 33.23 11.29 37.93
N GLN A 229 34.43 11.50 37.38
CA GLN A 229 35.53 12.21 38.04
C GLN A 229 35.31 13.73 37.98
N ASP A 230 35.53 14.37 39.12
CA ASP A 230 35.57 15.82 39.38
C ASP A 230 36.75 16.52 38.69
N ASP A 231 36.53 17.75 38.20
CA ASP A 231 37.39 18.91 38.53
C ASP A 231 36.79 20.28 38.08
N CYS A 232 36.47 21.11 39.09
CA CYS A 232 36.46 22.59 39.31
C CYS A 232 36.45 23.65 38.15
N PRO A 233 36.21 24.96 38.43
CA PRO A 233 35.17 25.64 39.23
C PRO A 233 34.47 26.85 38.52
N ASN A 234 33.32 27.29 39.07
CA ASN A 234 32.52 28.51 38.73
C ASN A 234 33.23 29.84 39.14
N PRO A 235 32.82 31.09 38.74
CA PRO A 235 31.45 31.70 38.84
C PRO A 235 31.05 32.66 37.66
N ILE A 236 29.81 33.17 37.50
CA ILE A 236 29.16 34.33 38.18
C ILE A 236 27.66 34.42 37.79
N HIS A 237 26.86 34.91 38.75
CA HIS A 237 25.41 35.09 38.79
C HIS A 237 24.80 36.06 37.75
N HIS A 238 23.59 35.75 37.27
CA HIS A 238 22.47 36.71 37.26
C HIS A 238 21.10 36.00 37.22
N VAL A 239 20.21 36.42 38.13
CA VAL A 239 18.87 35.89 38.36
C VAL A 239 17.84 36.72 37.58
N HIS A 240 16.94 36.07 36.83
CA HIS A 240 15.61 36.62 36.56
C HIS A 240 14.54 35.52 36.52
N GLN A 241 13.44 35.81 37.22
CA GLN A 241 12.37 34.90 37.61
C GLN A 241 11.42 34.55 36.46
N ILE A 242 10.85 33.36 36.59
CA ILE A 242 9.88 32.70 35.71
C ILE A 242 8.46 33.25 35.96
N PRO A 243 7.67 33.61 34.94
CA PRO A 243 6.22 33.72 35.06
C PRO A 243 5.52 32.36 34.77
N PRO A 244 4.34 32.11 35.36
CA PRO A 244 3.67 30.81 35.34
C PRO A 244 3.11 30.43 33.95
N PRO A 245 2.96 29.13 33.65
CA PRO A 245 2.52 28.66 32.35
C PRO A 245 1.03 28.97 32.12
N HIS A 246 0.75 29.76 31.08
CA HIS A 246 -0.59 29.89 30.54
C HIS A 246 -1.11 28.53 30.07
N THR A 247 -2.29 28.20 30.57
CA THR A 247 -3.15 27.09 30.14
C THR A 247 -3.42 27.23 28.65
N TYR A 248 -2.71 26.45 27.83
CA TYR A 248 -3.06 26.29 26.42
C TYR A 248 -4.20 25.27 26.34
N THR A 249 -5.43 25.75 26.45
CA THR A 249 -6.59 25.01 25.92
C THR A 249 -6.42 24.92 24.42
N SER A 250 -5.86 23.81 23.93
CA SER A 250 -5.88 23.45 22.52
C SER A 250 -7.34 23.26 22.11
N ARG A 251 -7.92 24.29 21.48
CA ARG A 251 -9.13 24.13 20.68
C ARG A 251 -8.76 23.23 19.51
N LEU A 252 -9.34 22.03 19.48
CA LEU A 252 -9.37 21.17 18.29
C LEU A 252 -10.06 21.93 17.16
N THR A 253 -9.29 22.62 16.31
CA THR A 253 -9.77 23.08 15.02
C THR A 253 -9.68 21.94 14.03
N ASN A 254 -10.82 21.31 13.79
CA ASN A 254 -11.07 20.36 12.73
C ASN A 254 -10.93 21.06 11.36
N SER A 255 -9.77 20.99 10.68
CA SER A 255 -9.60 21.39 9.27
C SER A 255 -8.26 20.97 8.64
N LYS A 256 -8.32 20.28 7.49
CA LYS A 256 -7.31 20.09 6.41
C LYS A 256 -6.32 18.90 6.44
N HIS A 257 -6.81 17.68 6.16
CA HIS A 257 -5.99 16.62 5.55
C HIS A 257 -6.01 16.69 4.01
N ARG A 258 -5.44 17.76 3.45
CA ARG A 258 -5.19 17.89 1.99
C ARG A 258 -3.81 18.49 1.80
N ALA A 259 -2.79 17.63 1.83
CA ALA A 259 -1.40 18.08 1.89
C ALA A 259 -0.61 17.67 0.64
N VAL A 260 -0.28 18.65 -0.20
CA VAL A 260 0.87 18.55 -1.10
C VAL A 260 2.11 18.88 -0.29
N PHE A 261 3.03 17.93 -0.16
CA PHE A 261 4.26 18.12 0.61
C PHE A 261 5.31 18.89 -0.19
N SER A 262 5.63 18.42 -1.39
CA SER A 262 6.63 19.06 -2.25
C SER A 262 6.35 18.84 -3.74
N LEU A 263 6.87 19.74 -4.57
CA LEU A 263 6.94 19.60 -6.00
C LEU A 263 8.40 19.63 -6.43
N ILE A 264 8.78 18.67 -7.26
CA ILE A 264 10.08 18.58 -7.90
C ILE A 264 9.85 18.55 -9.41
N ILE A 265 10.61 19.35 -10.16
CA ILE A 265 10.58 19.32 -11.63
C ILE A 265 11.98 18.94 -12.10
N ILE A 266 12.03 17.91 -12.93
CA ILE A 266 13.24 17.36 -13.53
C ILE A 266 13.19 17.61 -15.03
N ASN A 267 14.30 18.07 -15.58
CA ASN A 267 14.43 18.35 -17.00
C ASN A 267 14.51 17.06 -17.85
N LYS A 268 14.67 17.20 -19.17
CA LYS A 268 14.73 16.03 -20.06
C LYS A 268 15.97 15.18 -19.78
N ALA A 269 17.09 15.81 -19.42
CA ALA A 269 18.37 15.17 -19.14
C ALA A 269 18.48 14.54 -17.73
N GLY A 270 17.45 14.67 -16.88
CA GLY A 270 17.48 14.11 -15.51
C GLY A 270 18.04 15.06 -14.45
N GLY A 271 18.32 16.31 -14.79
CA GLY A 271 18.72 17.36 -13.87
C GLY A 271 17.53 18.01 -13.16
N LEU A 272 17.72 18.34 -11.88
CA LEU A 272 16.75 19.09 -11.09
C LEU A 272 16.69 20.55 -11.57
N ILE A 273 15.50 21.02 -11.96
CA ILE A 273 15.29 22.43 -12.35
C ILE A 273 14.39 23.20 -11.39
N TYR A 274 13.58 22.51 -10.58
CA TYR A 274 12.76 23.17 -9.58
C TYR A 274 12.52 22.24 -8.39
N GLN A 275 12.57 22.81 -7.19
CA GLN A 275 12.22 22.15 -5.95
C GLN A 275 11.51 23.17 -5.06
N ARG A 276 10.37 22.77 -4.50
CA ARG A 276 9.64 23.58 -3.52
C ARG A 276 8.88 22.70 -2.55
N GLU A 277 8.98 23.05 -1.28
CA GLU A 277 8.19 22.46 -0.20
C GLU A 277 7.02 23.38 0.14
N PHE A 278 5.84 22.81 0.36
CA PHE A 278 4.62 23.56 0.67
C PHE A 278 4.13 23.29 2.09
N GLN A 279 4.33 22.08 2.61
CA GLN A 279 3.92 21.68 3.95
C GLN A 279 5.03 20.89 4.67
N PRO A 280 5.19 21.08 5.99
CA PRO A 280 6.08 20.24 6.79
C PRO A 280 5.48 18.82 6.88
N GLY A 281 6.30 17.79 6.71
CA GLY A 281 5.84 16.40 6.74
C GLY A 281 6.88 15.38 6.26
N LEU A 282 7.75 15.79 5.34
CA LEU A 282 8.96 15.04 4.99
C LEU A 282 10.20 15.64 5.64
N ARG A 283 11.20 14.80 5.88
CA ARG A 283 12.56 15.25 6.26
C ARG A 283 13.12 16.09 5.12
N LYS A 284 13.55 17.32 5.44
CA LYS A 284 14.23 18.19 4.48
C LYS A 284 15.53 17.53 4.03
N LEU A 285 15.67 17.40 2.72
CA LEU A 285 16.90 16.93 2.09
C LEU A 285 17.79 18.12 1.78
N SER A 286 19.11 17.91 1.71
CA SER A 286 20.02 18.95 1.21
C SER A 286 19.81 19.17 -0.29
N THR A 287 20.24 20.32 -0.82
CA THR A 287 20.18 20.58 -2.26
C THR A 287 20.90 19.50 -3.06
N ASN A 288 22.03 19.00 -2.57
CA ASN A 288 22.79 17.92 -3.20
C ASN A 288 22.01 16.61 -3.24
N ASP A 289 21.30 16.27 -2.16
CA ASP A 289 20.46 15.08 -2.11
C ASP A 289 19.29 15.16 -3.11
N TYR A 290 18.71 16.36 -3.32
CA TYR A 290 17.69 16.55 -4.35
C TYR A 290 18.24 16.41 -5.77
N LEU A 291 19.49 16.84 -6.02
CA LEU A 291 20.16 16.60 -7.30
C LEU A 291 20.36 15.10 -7.55
N VAL A 292 20.83 14.38 -6.53
CA VAL A 292 21.00 12.92 -6.59
C VAL A 292 19.65 12.24 -6.80
N LEU A 293 18.61 12.63 -6.05
CA LEU A 293 17.25 12.10 -6.18
C LEU A 293 16.72 12.29 -7.60
N ALA A 294 16.92 13.46 -8.21
CA ALA A 294 16.49 13.73 -9.57
C ALA A 294 17.18 12.80 -10.59
N GLY A 295 18.50 12.63 -10.47
CA GLY A 295 19.26 11.73 -11.33
C GLY A 295 18.87 10.25 -11.13
N THR A 296 18.71 9.82 -9.88
CA THR A 296 18.26 8.45 -9.54
C THR A 296 16.87 8.19 -10.10
N PHE A 297 15.91 9.11 -9.90
CA PHE A 297 14.57 8.97 -10.44
C PHE A 297 14.60 8.91 -11.97
N HIS A 298 15.40 9.75 -12.62
CA HIS A 298 15.56 9.72 -14.07
C HIS A 298 16.03 8.35 -14.59
N GLY A 299 17.02 7.75 -13.93
CA GLY A 299 17.51 6.41 -14.23
C GLY A 299 16.44 5.34 -14.01
N VAL A 300 15.77 5.35 -12.85
CA VAL A 300 14.68 4.41 -12.53
C VAL A 300 13.55 4.52 -13.55
N HIS A 301 13.16 5.73 -13.94
CA HIS A 301 12.11 5.98 -14.93
C HIS A 301 12.44 5.36 -16.30
N ALA A 302 13.71 5.39 -16.71
CA ALA A 302 14.19 4.76 -17.93
C ALA A 302 14.25 3.22 -17.81
N ILE A 303 14.69 2.70 -16.66
CA ILE A 303 14.71 1.25 -16.39
C ILE A 303 13.31 0.68 -16.41
N THR A 304 12.34 1.32 -15.74
CA THR A 304 10.93 0.89 -15.71
C THR A 304 10.33 0.74 -17.11
N ARG A 305 10.71 1.64 -18.03
CA ARG A 305 10.31 1.54 -19.44
C ARG A 305 10.88 0.28 -20.11
N SER A 306 12.15 -0.06 -19.85
CA SER A 306 12.83 -1.20 -20.47
C SER A 306 12.40 -2.56 -19.91
N ILE A 307 12.01 -2.62 -18.63
CA ILE A 307 11.53 -3.87 -17.98
C ILE A 307 10.05 -4.16 -18.25
N THR A 308 9.37 -3.33 -19.04
CA THR A 308 7.96 -3.56 -19.39
C THR A 308 7.82 -4.94 -20.05
N PRO A 309 6.95 -5.83 -19.55
CA PRO A 309 6.84 -7.20 -20.04
C PRO A 309 6.52 -7.27 -21.54
N LYS A 310 7.20 -8.15 -22.26
CA LYS A 310 6.94 -8.45 -23.67
C LYS A 310 6.22 -9.78 -23.76
N ILE A 311 4.95 -9.77 -24.13
CA ILE A 311 4.09 -10.95 -24.22
C ILE A 311 4.33 -11.60 -25.60
N PRO A 312 4.78 -12.87 -25.69
CA PRO A 312 4.96 -13.53 -26.98
C PRO A 312 3.62 -13.70 -27.71
N ILE A 313 3.58 -13.36 -29.00
CA ILE A 313 2.42 -13.68 -29.86
C ILE A 313 2.67 -15.06 -30.47
N SER A 314 1.83 -16.04 -30.16
CA SER A 314 1.85 -17.33 -30.86
C SER A 314 1.56 -17.10 -32.34
N ALA A 315 2.55 -17.36 -33.19
CA ALA A 315 2.37 -17.30 -34.63
C ALA A 315 1.28 -18.30 -35.08
N PRO A 316 0.33 -17.90 -35.95
CA PRO A 316 -0.56 -18.87 -36.60
C PRO A 316 0.25 -19.83 -37.47
N LEU A 317 -0.14 -21.11 -37.47
CA LEU A 317 0.36 -22.14 -38.37
C LEU A 317 0.23 -21.66 -39.85
N PRO A 318 1.21 -21.91 -40.73
CA PRO A 318 1.11 -21.49 -42.13
C PRO A 318 -0.02 -22.26 -42.83
N THR A 319 -1.15 -21.58 -43.08
CA THR A 319 -2.12 -22.03 -44.08
C THR A 319 -1.58 -21.67 -45.47
N THR A 320 -1.43 -22.71 -46.29
CA THR A 320 -1.12 -22.70 -47.72
C THR A 320 -1.79 -21.57 -48.49
N PRO A 321 -1.07 -20.82 -49.36
CA PRO A 321 -1.68 -19.80 -50.20
C PRO A 321 -2.35 -20.42 -51.44
N ALA A 322 -3.68 -20.31 -51.52
CA ALA A 322 -4.40 -20.47 -52.77
C ALA A 322 -4.25 -19.18 -53.61
N SER A 323 -3.86 -19.40 -54.85
CA SER A 323 -3.86 -18.56 -56.05
C SER A 323 -4.75 -17.31 -56.03
N SER A 324 -4.17 -16.14 -56.31
CA SER A 324 -4.65 -15.28 -57.40
C SER A 324 -3.67 -14.13 -57.67
N SER A 325 -3.40 -14.00 -58.96
CA SER A 325 -2.56 -13.04 -59.67
C SER A 325 -2.92 -11.58 -59.41
N ASN A 326 -1.91 -10.71 -59.30
CA ASN A 326 -1.83 -9.53 -60.16
C ASN A 326 -0.39 -8.98 -60.23
N VAL A 327 0.02 -8.74 -61.47
CA VAL A 327 1.33 -8.28 -61.92
C VAL A 327 1.30 -6.75 -62.03
N ALA A 328 2.26 -6.06 -61.42
CA ALA A 328 2.74 -4.77 -61.90
C ALA A 328 4.19 -4.54 -61.45
N LEU A 329 4.96 -3.98 -62.38
CA LEU A 329 6.41 -4.04 -62.52
C LEU A 329 7.01 -2.64 -62.30
N SER A 330 8.02 -2.48 -61.43
CA SER A 330 9.04 -1.42 -61.55
C SER A 330 10.24 -1.60 -60.59
N SER A 331 11.34 -2.13 -61.15
CA SER A 331 12.78 -1.81 -61.05
C SER A 331 13.53 -1.56 -59.71
N PRO A 332 14.86 -1.82 -59.68
CA PRO A 332 15.58 -2.33 -58.51
C PRO A 332 16.54 -1.32 -57.88
N SER A 333 16.64 -1.29 -56.56
CA SER A 333 17.82 -0.79 -55.85
C SER A 333 17.73 -1.10 -54.35
N GLY A 334 18.81 -1.64 -53.78
CA GLY A 334 19.01 -1.76 -52.34
C GLY A 334 19.34 -3.17 -51.87
N THR A 335 20.62 -3.40 -51.60
CA THR A 335 21.16 -4.55 -50.86
C THR A 335 20.41 -4.75 -49.53
N SER A 336 19.55 -5.76 -49.44
CA SER A 336 18.92 -6.15 -48.17
C SER A 336 19.70 -7.31 -47.54
N THR A 337 20.50 -6.97 -46.54
CA THR A 337 20.96 -7.90 -45.50
C THR A 337 19.75 -8.62 -44.89
N PRO A 338 19.79 -9.94 -44.65
CA PRO A 338 18.67 -10.66 -44.04
C PRO A 338 18.48 -10.15 -42.61
N THR A 339 17.38 -9.41 -42.39
CA THR A 339 16.96 -9.01 -41.05
C THR A 339 16.36 -10.25 -40.39
N PRO A 340 16.89 -10.75 -39.25
CA PRO A 340 16.30 -11.91 -38.60
C PRO A 340 14.86 -11.57 -38.18
N ALA A 341 13.93 -12.48 -38.48
CA ALA A 341 12.51 -12.35 -38.17
C ALA A 341 12.32 -11.90 -36.73
N ALA A 342 11.84 -10.66 -36.56
CA ALA A 342 11.50 -10.13 -35.25
C ALA A 342 10.43 -11.04 -34.64
N SER A 343 10.76 -11.68 -33.53
CA SER A 343 9.78 -12.41 -32.73
C SER A 343 8.67 -11.41 -32.37
N ALA A 344 7.45 -11.65 -32.84
CA ALA A 344 6.34 -10.75 -32.63
C ALA A 344 5.96 -10.78 -31.13
N TYR A 345 6.21 -9.69 -30.42
CA TYR A 345 5.81 -9.51 -29.02
C TYR A 345 4.72 -8.44 -28.94
N SER A 346 3.72 -8.67 -28.10
CA SER A 346 2.71 -7.70 -27.69
C SER A 346 3.08 -7.05 -26.35
N LEU A 347 2.63 -5.82 -26.14
CA LEU A 347 2.69 -5.15 -24.83
C LEU A 347 1.43 -5.50 -24.01
N PRO A 348 1.47 -5.38 -22.67
CA PRO A 348 0.32 -5.69 -21.80
C PRO A 348 -0.92 -4.85 -22.11
N ASN A 349 -0.73 -3.63 -22.62
CA ASN A 349 -1.82 -2.77 -23.07
C ASN A 349 -1.55 -2.28 -24.50
N PRO A 350 -2.08 -2.98 -25.52
CA PRO A 350 -1.92 -2.59 -26.92
C PRO A 350 -2.50 -1.20 -27.18
N GLY A 351 -1.68 -0.28 -27.71
CA GLY A 351 -2.09 1.09 -28.05
C GLY A 351 -1.73 2.16 -27.02
N VAL A 352 -1.27 1.78 -25.82
CA VAL A 352 -0.68 2.72 -24.85
C VAL A 352 0.84 2.71 -25.03
N PRO A 353 1.49 3.86 -25.24
CA PRO A 353 2.95 3.92 -25.36
C PRO A 353 3.59 3.49 -24.05
N VAL A 354 4.74 2.80 -24.14
CA VAL A 354 5.48 2.38 -22.95
C VAL A 354 5.99 3.62 -22.21
N THR A 355 5.49 3.83 -20.99
CA THR A 355 5.90 4.93 -20.12
C THR A 355 6.96 4.45 -19.10
N GLY A 356 7.43 5.37 -18.26
CA GLY A 356 8.35 5.04 -17.17
C GLY A 356 7.61 4.90 -15.84
N LEU A 357 8.28 5.17 -14.74
CA LEU A 357 7.67 5.16 -13.40
C LEU A 357 6.67 6.32 -13.27
N GLU A 358 5.37 6.01 -13.18
CA GLU A 358 4.29 7.01 -13.09
C GLU A 358 3.82 7.27 -11.65
N SER A 359 3.83 6.26 -10.79
CA SER A 359 3.42 6.41 -9.39
C SER A 359 4.25 5.49 -8.50
N LEU A 360 4.69 6.04 -7.38
CA LEU A 360 5.36 5.33 -6.30
C LEU A 360 4.68 5.73 -5.00
N GLU A 361 4.13 4.77 -4.28
CA GLU A 361 3.39 5.02 -3.06
C GLU A 361 4.13 4.44 -1.86
N THR A 362 4.14 5.19 -0.76
CA THR A 362 4.69 4.77 0.52
C THR A 362 3.67 5.05 1.62
N ASP A 363 3.95 4.57 2.83
CA ASP A 363 3.16 4.83 4.02
C ASP A 363 3.11 6.30 4.45
N LYS A 364 4.03 7.14 3.92
CA LYS A 364 4.17 8.56 4.32
C LYS A 364 3.79 9.52 3.21
N PHE A 365 4.03 9.15 1.97
CA PHE A 365 3.78 10.00 0.82
C PHE A 365 3.53 9.15 -0.41
N ARG A 366 2.77 9.73 -1.34
CA ARG A 366 2.65 9.27 -2.71
C ARG A 366 3.42 10.21 -3.61
N LEU A 367 4.35 9.63 -4.38
CA LEU A 367 5.08 10.27 -5.45
C LEU A 367 4.36 9.97 -6.77
N THR A 368 3.83 11.00 -7.40
CA THR A 368 3.26 10.89 -8.76
C THR A 368 4.17 11.59 -9.75
N CYS A 369 4.46 10.92 -10.86
CA CYS A 369 5.29 11.41 -11.94
C CYS A 369 4.45 11.64 -13.18
N PHE A 370 4.43 12.89 -13.65
CA PHE A 370 3.88 13.25 -14.94
C PHE A 370 5.01 13.67 -15.88
N GLN A 371 5.19 12.92 -16.97
CA GLN A 371 6.16 13.24 -18.02
C GLN A 371 5.46 13.91 -19.20
N THR A 372 5.95 15.08 -19.60
CA THR A 372 5.48 15.78 -20.81
C THR A 372 6.05 15.14 -22.08
N LEU A 373 5.44 15.41 -23.23
CA LEU A 373 5.97 15.00 -24.54
C LEU A 373 7.36 15.58 -24.82
N THR A 374 7.68 16.75 -24.25
CA THR A 374 9.01 17.37 -24.34
C THR A 374 10.06 16.67 -23.47
N GLY A 375 9.64 15.81 -22.54
CA GLY A 375 10.50 14.99 -21.69
C GLY A 375 10.73 15.52 -20.28
N THR A 376 10.19 16.68 -19.93
CA THR A 376 10.19 17.26 -18.58
C THR A 376 9.29 16.42 -17.67
N LYS A 377 9.73 16.18 -16.43
CA LYS A 377 9.02 15.32 -15.46
C LYS A 377 8.64 16.13 -14.23
N PHE A 378 7.36 16.06 -13.88
CA PHE A 378 6.79 16.69 -12.70
C PHE A 378 6.57 15.61 -11.65
N LEU A 379 7.30 15.71 -10.56
CA LEU A 379 7.25 14.82 -9.42
C LEU A 379 6.52 15.51 -8.28
N LEU A 380 5.32 15.02 -7.98
CA LEU A 380 4.48 15.57 -6.92
C LEU A 380 4.49 14.62 -5.72
N PHE A 381 4.92 15.14 -4.57
CA PHE A 381 4.85 14.45 -3.29
C PHE A 381 3.58 14.90 -2.58
N THR A 382 2.67 13.97 -2.38
CA THR A 382 1.37 14.20 -1.77
C THR A 382 1.16 13.25 -0.60
N ASP A 383 0.22 13.59 0.26
CA ASP A 383 -0.35 12.60 1.18
C ASP A 383 -0.93 11.42 0.38
N PRO A 384 -0.70 10.15 0.79
CA PRO A 384 -1.24 9.00 0.06
C PRO A 384 -2.76 9.02 -0.14
N LEU A 385 -3.49 9.68 0.77
CA LEU A 385 -4.94 9.81 0.74
C LEU A 385 -5.43 10.99 -0.10
N MET A 386 -4.54 11.78 -0.70
CA MET A 386 -4.93 12.90 -1.52
C MET A 386 -5.61 12.42 -2.82
N ALA A 387 -6.91 12.68 -2.93
CA ALA A 387 -7.66 12.49 -4.17
C ALA A 387 -7.37 13.62 -5.19
N ASN A 388 -7.77 13.42 -6.45
CA ASN A 388 -7.66 14.42 -7.54
C ASN A 388 -6.23 14.85 -7.91
N ILE A 389 -5.26 13.95 -7.78
CA ILE A 389 -3.85 14.22 -8.10
C ILE A 389 -3.69 14.62 -9.57
N ASP A 390 -4.42 14.00 -10.49
CA ASP A 390 -4.33 14.32 -11.93
C ASP A 390 -4.78 15.75 -12.24
N ALA A 391 -5.85 16.22 -11.57
CA ALA A 391 -6.32 17.60 -11.72
C ALA A 391 -5.30 18.60 -11.16
N VAL A 392 -4.69 18.26 -10.01
CA VAL A 392 -3.61 19.05 -9.39
C VAL A 392 -2.40 19.11 -10.31
N MET A 393 -1.96 17.97 -10.82
CA MET A 393 -0.82 17.86 -11.73
C MET A 393 -1.05 18.66 -13.02
N LYS A 394 -2.25 18.55 -13.62
CA LYS A 394 -2.64 19.32 -14.80
C LYS A 394 -2.59 20.83 -14.52
N LYS A 395 -3.07 21.26 -13.34
CA LYS A 395 -3.04 22.67 -12.97
C LYS A 395 -1.62 23.19 -12.72
N ILE A 396 -0.75 22.38 -12.12
CA ILE A 396 0.67 22.69 -11.95
C ILE A 396 1.34 22.88 -13.32
N TYR A 397 1.06 21.99 -14.27
CA TYR A 397 1.59 22.08 -15.62
C TYR A 397 1.08 23.34 -16.37
N GLU A 398 -0.19 23.71 -16.20
CA GLU A 398 -0.75 24.96 -16.74
C GLU A 398 -0.01 26.18 -16.18
N LEU A 399 0.17 26.26 -14.86
CA LEU A 399 0.92 27.35 -14.22
C LEU A 399 2.39 27.39 -14.67
N TYR A 400 3.03 26.22 -14.82
CA TYR A 400 4.40 26.16 -15.33
C TYR A 400 4.48 26.70 -16.77
N SER A 401 3.52 26.31 -17.62
CA SER A 401 3.46 26.78 -19.00
C SER A 401 3.23 28.30 -19.06
N ASP A 402 2.36 28.84 -18.21
CA ASP A 402 2.01 30.26 -18.23
C ASP A 402 3.08 31.17 -17.66
N TYR A 403 3.74 30.77 -16.56
CA TYR A 403 4.70 31.64 -15.87
C TYR A 403 6.15 31.35 -16.22
N VAL A 404 6.50 30.10 -16.53
CA VAL A 404 7.88 29.69 -16.81
C VAL A 404 8.14 29.68 -18.31
N MET A 405 7.30 29.00 -19.10
CA MET A 405 7.53 28.88 -20.56
C MET A 405 7.26 30.18 -21.33
N LYS A 406 6.36 31.05 -20.84
CA LYS A 406 6.12 32.36 -21.44
C LYS A 406 7.08 33.45 -20.94
N ASN A 407 7.96 33.15 -19.98
CA ASN A 407 8.92 34.13 -19.49
C ASN A 407 10.10 34.24 -20.48
N PRO A 408 10.29 35.39 -21.16
CA PRO A 408 11.34 35.55 -22.16
C PRO A 408 12.77 35.45 -21.59
N PHE A 409 12.91 35.59 -20.26
CA PHE A 409 14.20 35.48 -19.57
C PHE A 409 14.48 34.07 -19.04
N TYR A 410 13.54 33.13 -19.18
CA TYR A 410 13.77 31.75 -18.77
C TYR A 410 14.48 30.97 -19.88
N GLN A 411 15.61 30.37 -19.55
CA GLN A 411 16.32 29.45 -20.44
C GLN A 411 15.91 28.01 -20.13
N LEU A 412 15.58 27.24 -21.17
CA LEU A 412 15.22 25.84 -21.03
C LEU A 412 16.35 25.04 -20.35
N GLU A 413 15.97 24.00 -19.61
CA GLU A 413 16.86 23.10 -18.87
C GLU A 413 17.64 23.74 -17.71
N MET A 414 17.46 25.05 -17.45
CA MET A 414 18.06 25.76 -16.31
C MET A 414 17.12 25.83 -15.10
N PRO A 415 17.65 26.02 -13.87
CA PRO A 415 16.83 26.16 -12.68
C PRO A 415 15.79 27.28 -12.80
N VAL A 416 14.54 26.96 -12.48
CA VAL A 416 13.41 27.88 -12.53
C VAL A 416 13.49 28.85 -11.34
N ARG A 417 13.74 30.13 -11.64
CA ARG A 417 13.74 31.23 -10.67
C ARG A 417 12.65 32.23 -11.04
N CYS A 418 11.39 31.87 -10.83
CA CYS A 418 10.24 32.70 -11.18
C CYS A 418 9.35 32.92 -9.95
N GLU A 419 9.44 34.11 -9.34
CA GLU A 419 8.64 34.43 -8.15
C GLU A 419 7.13 34.46 -8.44
N ALA A 420 6.73 34.84 -9.66
CA ALA A 420 5.33 34.83 -10.06
C ALA A 420 4.79 33.39 -10.07
N PHE A 421 5.56 32.44 -10.59
CA PHE A 421 5.22 31.01 -10.56
C PHE A 421 5.11 30.52 -9.10
N ASP A 422 6.10 30.82 -8.26
CA ASP A 422 6.12 30.42 -6.86
C ASP A 422 4.89 30.92 -6.08
N ARG A 423 4.54 32.19 -6.26
CA ARG A 423 3.42 32.84 -5.57
C ARG A 423 2.08 32.24 -5.97
N HIS A 424 1.85 32.05 -7.27
CA HIS A 424 0.59 31.50 -7.77
C HIS A 424 0.46 30.01 -7.43
N LEU A 425 1.55 29.25 -7.57
CA LEU A 425 1.58 27.84 -7.22
C LEU A 425 1.35 27.63 -5.72
N GLY A 426 2.11 28.32 -4.86
CA GLY A 426 1.95 28.23 -3.41
C GLY A 426 0.60 28.76 -2.92
N GLY A 427 0.10 29.84 -3.52
CA GLY A 427 -1.22 30.41 -3.18
C GLY A 427 -2.38 29.52 -3.62
N TRP A 428 -2.24 28.78 -4.72
CA TRP A 428 -3.26 27.82 -5.18
C TRP A 428 -3.23 26.54 -4.35
N LEU A 429 -2.05 25.94 -4.15
CA LEU A 429 -1.88 24.70 -3.39
C LEU A 429 -2.24 24.81 -1.90
N ARG A 430 -2.23 26.01 -1.29
CA ARG A 430 -2.71 26.22 0.08
C ARG A 430 -4.24 26.31 0.21
N ARG A 431 -4.93 26.56 -0.92
CA ARG A 431 -6.39 26.71 -0.99
C ARG A 431 -7.09 25.40 -1.36
N THR A 432 -6.43 24.56 -2.15
CA THR A 432 -6.85 23.19 -2.49
C THR A 432 -6.71 22.25 -1.29
#